data_AF-D4DAZ9-F1
#
_entry.id   AF-D4DAZ9-F1
#
_cell.length_a   1.000
_cell.length_b   1.000
_cell.length_c   1.000
_cell.angle_alpha   90.00
_cell.angle_beta   90.00
_cell.angle_gamma   90.00
#
_symmetry.space_group_name_H-M   'P 1'
#
loop_
_entity.id
_entity.type
_entity.pdbx_description
1 polymer ?
#
loop_
_entity_poly.entity_id
_entity_poly.type
_entity_poly.pdbx_seq_one_letter_code
_entity_poly.pdbx_strand_id
1 'polypeptide(L)'
;MAANKIAANSPSRQSPSDLEKALATALNDLETNTPDLKVALRPLQFVSAREGPEVLSHEIRMLGSSGNSGDALGLLQDAIRTVHLLPGFVEVGHGKKAIVIFVPVPLLQGFHKIQQRLTRELEKKFSDRQVIIIASRRILPRPKRSTTSRTSQTQKRPRSRTLTAVHEAILSDIVYPVEIVGKRVRTKEDGSKLLKVVLHEKERGGVDHRLDAYGEVYRKLTGRGVAFEFPQSGSSEY
;
A
#
# COMPACT_ATOMS: atom_id res chain seq x y z
N MET A 1 12.31 -4.58 -22.41
CA MET A 1 12.21 -5.84 -21.63
C MET A 1 11.77 -5.66 -20.16
N ALA A 2 11.80 -4.45 -19.56
CA ALA A 2 11.39 -4.24 -18.16
C ALA A 2 9.87 -4.37 -17.88
N ALA A 3 9.00 -4.16 -18.88
CA ALA A 3 7.54 -4.21 -18.71
C ALA A 3 6.99 -5.56 -18.18
N ASN A 4 7.77 -6.64 -18.27
CA ASN A 4 7.40 -7.95 -17.75
C ASN A 4 7.28 -8.00 -16.22
N LYS A 5 7.84 -7.02 -15.51
CA LYS A 5 7.70 -6.85 -14.05
C LYS A 5 6.42 -6.15 -13.63
N ILE A 6 5.68 -5.55 -14.57
CA ILE A 6 4.36 -4.95 -14.31
C ILE A 6 3.29 -6.01 -14.61
N ALA A 7 2.40 -6.24 -13.63
CA ALA A 7 1.36 -7.24 -13.71
C ALA A 7 0.42 -7.00 -14.90
N ALA A 8 0.00 -8.08 -15.58
CA ALA A 8 -0.82 -8.01 -16.79
C ALA A 8 -2.18 -7.31 -16.58
N ASN A 9 -2.74 -7.46 -15.38
CA ASN A 9 -4.02 -6.89 -14.97
C ASN A 9 -3.91 -5.48 -14.38
N SER A 10 -2.72 -4.86 -14.43
CA SER A 10 -2.51 -3.52 -13.91
C SER A 10 -2.86 -2.44 -14.94
N PRO A 11 -3.54 -1.34 -14.54
CA PRO A 11 -3.69 -0.16 -15.39
C PRO A 11 -2.33 0.44 -15.81
N SER A 12 -1.33 0.35 -14.92
CA SER A 12 0.04 0.83 -15.17
C SER A 12 0.75 0.11 -16.32
N ARG A 13 0.25 -1.03 -16.80
CA ARG A 13 0.90 -1.77 -17.88
C ARG A 13 0.77 -1.09 -19.24
N GLN A 14 -0.33 -0.36 -19.47
CA GLN A 14 -0.58 0.32 -20.75
C GLN A 14 0.21 1.62 -20.84
N SER A 15 0.29 2.37 -19.74
CA SER A 15 0.99 3.64 -19.64
C SER A 15 1.72 3.76 -18.28
N PRO A 16 2.91 3.14 -18.14
CA PRO A 16 3.64 3.19 -16.88
C PRO A 16 4.21 4.57 -16.61
N SER A 17 4.17 5.01 -15.36
CA SER A 17 4.84 6.24 -14.93
C SER A 17 6.36 6.09 -15.00
N ASP A 18 7.10 7.20 -14.98
CA ASP A 18 8.56 7.16 -15.06
C ASP A 18 9.18 6.44 -13.85
N LEU A 19 8.54 6.57 -12.69
CA LEU A 19 8.88 5.80 -11.50
C LEU A 19 8.68 4.30 -11.72
N GLU A 20 7.54 3.89 -12.29
CA GLU A 20 7.23 2.48 -12.52
C GLU A 20 8.17 1.87 -13.55
N LYS A 21 8.55 2.62 -14.59
CA LYS A 21 9.60 2.22 -15.53
C LYS A 21 10.94 2.03 -14.82
N ALA A 22 11.33 2.98 -13.96
CA ALA A 22 12.56 2.90 -13.19
C ALA A 22 12.55 1.69 -12.23
N LEU A 23 11.46 1.45 -11.51
CA LEU A 23 11.31 0.28 -10.64
C LEU A 23 11.33 -1.03 -11.41
N ALA A 24 10.61 -1.10 -12.53
CA ALA A 24 10.58 -2.30 -13.38
C ALA A 24 11.98 -2.64 -13.92
N THR A 25 12.75 -1.61 -14.28
CA THR A 25 14.14 -1.76 -14.71
C THR A 25 15.00 -2.22 -13.53
N ALA A 26 14.88 -1.58 -12.37
CA ALA A 26 15.61 -1.93 -11.16
C ALA A 26 15.39 -3.39 -10.75
N LEU A 27 14.14 -3.89 -10.81
CA LEU A 27 13.79 -5.29 -10.51
C LEU A 27 14.34 -6.27 -11.54
N ASN A 28 14.38 -5.89 -12.82
CA ASN A 28 14.97 -6.72 -13.86
C ASN A 28 16.49 -6.85 -13.68
N ASP A 29 17.17 -5.74 -13.39
CA ASP A 29 18.61 -5.76 -13.12
C ASP A 29 18.95 -6.61 -11.88
N LEU A 30 18.11 -6.55 -10.84
CA LEU A 30 18.31 -7.39 -9.65
C LEU A 30 18.13 -8.87 -9.97
N GLU A 31 17.19 -9.22 -10.86
CA GLU A 31 17.03 -10.59 -11.34
C GLU A 31 18.26 -11.06 -12.16
N THR A 32 18.82 -10.19 -13.02
CA THR A 32 19.94 -10.58 -13.88
C THR A 32 21.26 -10.66 -13.12
N ASN A 33 21.50 -9.72 -12.20
CA ASN A 33 22.80 -9.52 -11.58
C ASN A 33 22.94 -10.22 -10.22
N THR A 34 21.82 -10.61 -9.59
CA THR A 34 21.85 -11.27 -8.26
C THR A 34 21.34 -12.71 -8.37
N PRO A 35 22.23 -13.73 -8.41
CA PRO A 35 21.82 -15.11 -8.62
C PRO A 35 20.87 -15.64 -7.54
N ASP A 36 21.06 -15.23 -6.28
CA ASP A 36 20.23 -15.63 -5.14
C ASP A 36 18.78 -15.12 -5.24
N LEU A 37 18.58 -13.94 -5.81
CA LEU A 37 17.25 -13.33 -5.94
C LEU A 37 16.57 -13.73 -7.26
N LYS A 38 17.33 -14.23 -8.24
CA LYS A 38 16.84 -14.54 -9.59
C LYS A 38 15.63 -15.46 -9.59
N VAL A 39 15.72 -16.60 -8.88
CA VAL A 39 14.65 -17.61 -8.84
C VAL A 39 13.39 -17.04 -8.20
N ALA A 40 13.55 -16.26 -7.13
CA ALA A 40 12.44 -15.68 -6.40
C ALA A 40 11.81 -14.48 -7.14
N LEU A 41 12.61 -13.64 -7.81
CA LEU A 41 12.13 -12.45 -8.51
C LEU A 41 11.49 -12.76 -9.86
N ARG A 42 11.89 -13.83 -10.54
CA ARG A 42 11.36 -14.20 -11.87
C ARG A 42 9.83 -14.22 -11.95
N PRO A 43 9.09 -14.92 -11.05
CA PRO A 43 7.63 -14.94 -11.10
C PRO A 43 6.97 -13.70 -10.50
N LEU A 44 7.73 -12.80 -9.88
CA LEU A 44 7.18 -11.67 -9.14
C LEU A 44 6.92 -10.48 -10.07
N GLN A 45 5.73 -9.91 -9.89
CA GLN A 45 5.25 -8.73 -10.58
C GLN A 45 4.63 -7.77 -9.58
N PHE A 46 4.76 -6.48 -9.84
CA PHE A 46 4.05 -5.44 -9.10
C PHE A 46 2.88 -4.93 -9.95
N VAL A 47 1.82 -4.44 -9.29
CA VAL A 47 0.68 -3.82 -9.93
C VAL A 47 1.05 -2.39 -10.31
N SER A 48 1.32 -1.56 -9.31
CA SER A 48 1.66 -0.16 -9.50
C SER A 48 2.65 0.28 -8.45
N ALA A 49 3.24 1.44 -8.64
CA ALA A 49 4.05 2.07 -7.61
C ALA A 49 3.75 3.56 -7.53
N ARG A 50 3.76 4.08 -6.31
CA ARG A 50 3.43 5.48 -6.03
C ARG A 50 4.53 6.13 -5.23
N GLU A 51 4.91 7.31 -5.68
CA GLU A 51 5.76 8.26 -4.95
C GLU A 51 5.18 9.65 -5.17
N GLY A 52 5.05 10.43 -4.10
CA GLY A 52 4.80 11.87 -4.24
C GLY A 52 3.55 12.20 -5.06
N PRO A 53 3.41 13.45 -5.52
CA PRO A 53 2.25 13.86 -6.31
C PRO A 53 2.42 13.42 -7.76
N GLU A 54 1.68 12.40 -8.19
CA GLU A 54 1.21 12.43 -9.58
C GLU A 54 0.10 13.47 -9.66
N VAL A 55 0.44 14.55 -10.34
CA VAL A 55 -0.43 15.69 -10.59
C VAL A 55 -1.66 15.16 -11.31
N LEU A 56 -2.80 15.23 -10.65
CA LEU A 56 -4.13 14.97 -11.21
C LEU A 56 -4.51 15.92 -12.37
N SER A 57 -3.56 16.63 -12.97
CA SER A 57 -3.81 17.59 -14.04
C SER A 57 -3.90 16.94 -15.42
N HIS A 58 -3.36 15.73 -15.65
CA HIS A 58 -3.40 15.13 -16.99
C HIS A 58 -4.61 14.21 -17.21
N GLU A 59 -5.05 13.48 -16.18
CA GLU A 59 -6.15 12.49 -16.31
C GLU A 59 -7.53 13.15 -16.19
N ILE A 60 -7.66 14.21 -15.38
CA ILE A 60 -8.88 15.04 -15.31
C ILE A 60 -9.06 15.90 -16.58
N ARG A 61 -7.96 16.27 -17.27
CA ARG A 61 -8.02 17.08 -18.50
C ARG A 61 -8.39 16.27 -19.74
N MET A 62 -8.08 14.97 -19.76
CA MET A 62 -8.43 14.05 -20.86
C MET A 62 -9.86 13.50 -20.77
N LEU A 63 -10.45 13.46 -19.57
CA LEU A 63 -11.85 13.02 -19.35
C LEU A 63 -12.90 14.11 -19.61
N GLY A 64 -12.49 15.34 -19.89
CA GLY A 64 -13.38 16.47 -20.19
C GLY A 64 -13.89 16.52 -21.64
N SER A 65 -13.49 15.59 -22.52
CA SER A 65 -13.76 15.72 -23.97
C SER A 65 -14.59 14.60 -24.61
N SER A 66 -15.08 13.59 -23.88
CA SER A 66 -15.95 12.58 -24.50
C SER A 66 -16.97 11.96 -23.54
N GLY A 67 -18.25 12.29 -23.80
CA GLY A 67 -19.39 11.36 -23.81
C GLY A 67 -19.81 10.63 -22.53
N ASN A 68 -21.07 10.84 -22.12
CA ASN A 68 -21.86 10.14 -21.10
C ASN A 68 -21.39 10.22 -19.64
N SER A 69 -21.95 11.23 -18.95
CA SER A 69 -21.75 11.56 -17.53
C SER A 69 -22.21 10.50 -16.52
N GLY A 70 -23.00 9.50 -16.93
CA GLY A 70 -23.50 8.43 -16.06
C GLY A 70 -22.46 7.36 -15.71
N ASP A 71 -21.66 6.94 -16.69
CA ASP A 71 -20.71 5.84 -16.54
C ASP A 71 -19.37 6.30 -15.94
N ALA A 72 -18.97 7.55 -16.21
CA ALA A 72 -17.78 8.16 -15.65
C ALA A 72 -17.83 8.26 -14.11
N LEU A 73 -18.98 8.60 -13.53
CA LEU A 73 -19.17 8.62 -12.08
C LEU A 73 -19.15 7.21 -11.45
N GLY A 74 -19.64 6.20 -12.18
CA GLY A 74 -19.58 4.80 -11.76
C GLY A 74 -18.14 4.27 -11.74
N LEU A 75 -17.38 4.57 -12.79
CA LEU A 75 -15.96 4.22 -12.91
C LEU A 75 -15.10 5.00 -11.90
N LEU A 76 -15.38 6.28 -11.66
CA LEU A 76 -14.73 7.06 -10.60
C LEU A 76 -15.04 6.51 -9.22
N GLN A 77 -16.29 6.11 -8.94
CA GLN A 77 -16.63 5.45 -7.68
C GLN A 77 -15.97 4.08 -7.55
N ASP A 78 -15.83 3.31 -8.63
CA ASP A 78 -15.12 2.02 -8.62
C ASP A 78 -13.59 2.16 -8.55
N ALA A 79 -13.04 3.24 -9.08
CA ALA A 79 -11.64 3.64 -8.96
C ALA A 79 -11.32 4.07 -7.52
N ILE A 80 -12.17 4.89 -6.89
CA ILE A 80 -12.09 5.28 -5.46
C ILE A 80 -12.23 4.06 -4.52
N ARG A 81 -12.88 2.97 -4.97
CA ARG A 81 -13.08 1.72 -4.17
C ARG A 81 -11.88 0.76 -4.24
N THR A 82 -10.96 0.98 -5.16
CA THR A 82 -9.66 0.30 -5.18
C THR A 82 -8.72 1.12 -4.32
N VAL A 83 -7.99 0.51 -3.38
CA VAL A 83 -7.04 1.25 -2.51
C VAL A 83 -5.95 1.99 -3.33
N HIS A 84 -5.85 1.69 -4.62
CA HIS A 84 -5.24 2.56 -5.63
C HIS A 84 -6.10 3.80 -5.93
N LEU A 85 -6.16 4.86 -5.13
CA LEU A 85 -6.48 6.25 -5.58
C LEU A 85 -6.90 7.09 -4.38
N LEU A 86 -5.95 7.31 -3.46
CA LEU A 86 -5.84 8.64 -2.88
C LEU A 86 -4.63 9.33 -3.54
N PRO A 87 -4.82 10.48 -4.21
CA PRO A 87 -3.73 11.27 -4.78
C PRO A 87 -2.95 11.95 -3.65
N GLY A 88 -1.64 12.04 -3.84
CA GLY A 88 -0.82 13.02 -3.13
C GLY A 88 -0.02 12.49 -1.96
N PHE A 89 1.30 12.56 -2.14
CA PHE A 89 2.34 12.62 -1.13
C PHE A 89 2.33 11.50 -0.08
N VAL A 90 3.41 10.72 -0.04
CA VAL A 90 3.95 10.26 1.24
C VAL A 90 5.25 11.02 1.45
N GLU A 91 5.12 12.28 1.85
CA GLU A 91 6.20 12.94 2.55
C GLU A 91 6.21 12.36 3.96
N VAL A 92 7.27 11.62 4.23
CA VAL A 92 7.61 11.23 5.59
C VAL A 92 8.19 12.49 6.22
N GLY A 93 7.78 12.83 7.44
CA GLY A 93 8.36 13.96 8.17
C GLY A 93 9.89 13.97 8.06
N HIS A 94 10.49 15.16 8.12
CA HIS A 94 11.93 15.38 7.90
C HIS A 94 12.43 15.30 6.45
N GLY A 95 11.56 15.58 5.47
CA GLY A 95 11.95 15.74 4.05
C GLY A 95 12.26 14.43 3.31
N LYS A 96 12.04 13.28 3.94
CA LYS A 96 12.21 11.96 3.32
C LYS A 96 10.95 11.57 2.56
N LYS A 97 11.11 10.93 1.41
CA LYS A 97 9.98 10.42 0.62
C LYS A 97 9.82 8.92 0.85
N ALA A 98 8.61 8.41 0.69
CA ALA A 98 8.39 6.97 0.64
C ALA A 98 7.83 6.55 -0.71
N ILE A 99 8.33 5.42 -1.22
CA ILE A 99 7.80 4.73 -2.38
C ILE A 99 6.94 3.58 -1.88
N VAL A 100 5.66 3.57 -2.27
CA VAL A 100 4.74 2.47 -1.99
C VAL A 100 4.59 1.61 -3.24
N ILE A 101 5.02 0.36 -3.16
CA ILE A 101 4.91 -0.61 -4.25
C ILE A 101 3.71 -1.51 -3.98
N PHE A 102 2.73 -1.49 -4.88
CA PHE A 102 1.58 -2.35 -4.81
C PHE A 102 1.83 -3.67 -5.52
N VAL A 103 1.58 -4.78 -4.83
CA VAL A 103 1.82 -6.14 -5.32
C VAL A 103 0.49 -6.92 -5.42
N PRO A 104 0.30 -7.82 -6.39
CA PRO A 104 -0.87 -8.70 -6.39
C PRO A 104 -0.93 -9.55 -5.12
N VAL A 105 -2.11 -9.62 -4.46
CA VAL A 105 -2.29 -10.38 -3.21
C VAL A 105 -1.69 -11.80 -3.24
N PRO A 106 -1.83 -12.60 -4.33
CA PRO A 106 -1.24 -13.94 -4.37
C PRO A 106 0.29 -13.96 -4.32
N LEU A 107 0.95 -12.90 -4.80
CA LEU A 107 2.40 -12.81 -4.88
C LEU A 107 3.02 -12.24 -3.59
N LEU A 108 2.22 -11.67 -2.68
CA LEU A 108 2.71 -11.02 -1.46
C LEU A 108 3.62 -11.94 -0.62
N GLN A 109 3.25 -13.21 -0.46
CA GLN A 109 4.05 -14.19 0.28
C GLN A 109 5.41 -14.46 -0.38
N GLY A 110 5.47 -14.39 -1.72
CA GLY A 110 6.73 -14.48 -2.46
C GLY A 110 7.62 -13.26 -2.21
N PHE A 111 7.02 -12.06 -2.16
CA PHE A 111 7.74 -10.84 -1.79
C PHE A 111 8.26 -10.90 -0.36
N HIS A 112 7.45 -11.31 0.62
CA HIS A 112 7.85 -11.43 2.03
C HIS A 112 9.16 -12.22 2.19
N LYS A 113 9.29 -13.37 1.51
CA LYS A 113 10.50 -14.22 1.58
C LYS A 113 11.80 -13.49 1.23
N ILE A 114 11.75 -12.51 0.33
CA ILE A 114 12.93 -11.76 -0.14
C ILE A 114 12.92 -10.30 0.29
N GLN A 115 11.90 -9.86 1.02
CA GLN A 115 11.59 -8.44 1.20
C GLN A 115 12.70 -7.69 1.93
N GLN A 116 13.35 -8.29 2.93
CA GLN A 116 14.46 -7.64 3.64
C GLN A 116 15.63 -7.28 2.70
N ARG A 117 16.00 -8.20 1.79
CA ARG A 117 17.09 -7.95 0.82
C ARG A 117 16.62 -7.02 -0.29
N LEU A 118 15.41 -7.27 -0.80
CA LEU A 118 14.82 -6.48 -1.89
C LEU A 118 14.65 -5.00 -1.49
N THR A 119 14.14 -4.73 -0.29
CA THR A 119 13.97 -3.35 0.19
C THR A 119 15.31 -2.65 0.31
N ARG A 120 16.34 -3.29 0.88
CA ARG A 120 17.69 -2.71 0.96
C ARG A 120 18.27 -2.38 -0.42
N GLU A 121 18.15 -3.26 -1.40
CA GLU A 121 18.67 -3.03 -2.76
C GLU A 121 17.88 -1.93 -3.49
N LEU A 122 16.56 -1.89 -3.31
CA LEU A 122 15.74 -0.81 -3.86
C LEU A 122 16.04 0.53 -3.19
N GLU A 123 16.21 0.58 -1.87
CA GLU A 123 16.56 1.81 -1.13
C GLU A 123 17.94 2.34 -1.52
N LYS A 124 18.90 1.45 -1.85
CA LYS A 124 20.20 1.86 -2.43
C LYS A 124 20.05 2.50 -3.82
N LYS A 125 19.14 1.99 -4.66
CA LYS A 125 18.89 2.52 -6.01
C LYS A 125 18.06 3.80 -5.99
N PHE A 126 17.13 3.91 -5.05
CA PHE A 126 16.23 5.05 -4.86
C PHE A 126 16.64 5.85 -3.62
N SER A 127 17.87 6.35 -3.63
CA SER A 127 18.51 7.08 -2.53
C SER A 127 17.55 8.07 -1.85
N ASP A 128 17.57 8.06 -0.52
CA ASP A 128 16.74 8.89 0.37
C ASP A 128 15.23 8.59 0.35
N ARG A 129 14.81 7.47 -0.25
CA ARG A 129 13.41 7.04 -0.28
C ARG A 129 13.21 5.73 0.45
N GLN A 130 12.27 5.69 1.39
CA GLN A 130 11.90 4.45 2.07
C GLN A 130 10.97 3.63 1.19
N VAL A 131 11.28 2.35 0.98
CA VAL A 131 10.49 1.49 0.09
C VAL A 131 9.58 0.58 0.92
N ILE A 132 8.27 0.72 0.74
CA ILE A 132 7.25 -0.07 1.45
C ILE A 132 6.44 -0.88 0.43
N ILE A 133 6.31 -2.19 0.67
CA ILE A 133 5.59 -3.11 -0.20
C ILE A 133 4.24 -3.42 0.44
N ILE A 134 3.16 -3.26 -0.32
CA ILE A 134 1.79 -3.51 0.15
C ILE A 134 1.06 -4.32 -0.90
N ALA A 135 0.21 -5.28 -0.50
CA ALA A 135 -0.66 -5.92 -1.47
C ALA A 135 -1.81 -5.00 -1.92
N SER A 136 -2.05 -4.97 -3.23
CA SER A 136 -3.19 -4.31 -3.86
C SER A 136 -4.49 -5.00 -3.45
N ARG A 137 -5.25 -4.36 -2.55
CA ARG A 137 -6.53 -4.86 -2.05
C ARG A 137 -7.68 -3.97 -2.49
N ARG A 138 -8.83 -4.58 -2.82
CA ARG A 138 -10.05 -3.86 -3.24
C ARG A 138 -11.16 -4.03 -2.20
N ILE A 139 -11.71 -2.93 -1.70
CA ILE A 139 -12.82 -2.94 -0.75
C ILE A 139 -14.13 -3.04 -1.54
N LEU A 140 -15.00 -3.99 -1.18
CA LEU A 140 -16.35 -4.04 -1.75
C LEU A 140 -17.28 -3.04 -1.04
N PRO A 141 -18.34 -2.54 -1.67
CA PRO A 141 -19.34 -1.76 -0.96
C PRO A 141 -20.08 -2.62 0.08
N ARG A 142 -20.60 -1.98 1.14
CA ARG A 142 -21.54 -2.66 2.04
C ARG A 142 -22.84 -2.89 1.25
N PRO A 143 -23.40 -4.12 1.27
CA PRO A 143 -24.72 -4.34 0.66
C PRO A 143 -25.71 -3.38 1.31
N LYS A 144 -26.46 -2.64 0.48
CA LYS A 144 -27.47 -1.69 0.96
C LYS A 144 -28.67 -2.46 1.47
N ARG A 145 -29.28 -1.98 2.57
CA ARG A 145 -30.42 -2.64 3.25
C ARG A 145 -31.79 -2.30 2.61
N SER A 146 -31.79 -1.49 1.55
CA SER A 146 -33.01 -0.97 0.92
C SER A 146 -33.52 -1.93 -0.16
N THR A 147 -34.83 -2.19 -0.13
CA THR A 147 -35.60 -2.90 -1.16
C THR A 147 -35.56 -2.20 -2.53
N THR A 148 -35.37 -0.87 -2.54
CA THR A 148 -35.20 -0.05 -3.76
C THR A 148 -33.77 -0.12 -4.30
N SER A 149 -32.79 -0.56 -3.49
CA SER A 149 -31.43 -0.70 -3.97
C SER A 149 -31.32 -1.92 -4.86
N ARG A 150 -31.32 -1.71 -6.18
CA ARG A 150 -30.87 -2.69 -7.18
C ARG A 150 -29.38 -2.95 -7.00
N THR A 151 -28.99 -3.52 -5.87
CA THR A 151 -27.64 -4.04 -5.70
C THR A 151 -27.59 -5.30 -6.54
N SER A 152 -27.01 -5.23 -7.75
CA SER A 152 -26.86 -6.35 -8.69
C SER A 152 -26.00 -7.51 -8.15
N GLN A 153 -25.53 -7.46 -6.90
CA GLN A 153 -24.76 -8.54 -6.29
C GLN A 153 -25.70 -9.54 -5.61
N THR A 154 -25.93 -10.65 -6.29
CA THR A 154 -26.55 -11.86 -5.73
C THR A 154 -25.63 -12.57 -4.74
N GLN A 155 -24.32 -12.41 -4.88
CA GLN A 155 -23.32 -13.07 -4.04
C GLN A 155 -23.08 -12.31 -2.72
N LYS A 156 -22.99 -13.06 -1.61
CA LYS A 156 -22.61 -12.53 -0.29
C LYS A 156 -21.22 -11.89 -0.33
N ARG A 157 -21.08 -10.69 0.26
CA ARG A 157 -19.79 -10.01 0.39
C ARG A 157 -18.80 -10.84 1.22
N PRO A 158 -17.61 -11.18 0.69
CA PRO A 158 -16.57 -11.86 1.45
C PRO A 158 -15.96 -10.96 2.53
N ARG A 159 -15.68 -11.52 3.71
CA ARG A 159 -15.09 -10.80 4.86
C ARG A 159 -13.73 -10.18 4.52
N SER A 160 -12.91 -10.86 3.71
CA SER A 160 -11.59 -10.38 3.25
C SER A 160 -11.66 -9.06 2.48
N ARG A 161 -12.81 -8.71 1.90
CA ARG A 161 -13.04 -7.46 1.17
C ARG A 161 -13.87 -6.46 1.97
N THR A 162 -13.86 -6.58 3.30
CA THR A 162 -14.43 -5.59 4.22
C THR A 162 -13.46 -4.45 4.52
N LEU A 163 -13.96 -3.25 4.78
CA LEU A 163 -13.12 -2.08 5.11
C LEU A 163 -12.16 -2.41 6.28
N THR A 164 -12.71 -2.95 7.36
CA THR A 164 -11.95 -3.31 8.56
C THR A 164 -10.88 -4.37 8.27
N ALA A 165 -11.23 -5.46 7.58
CA ALA A 165 -10.27 -6.53 7.26
C ALA A 165 -9.16 -6.04 6.32
N VAL A 166 -9.49 -5.19 5.34
CA VAL A 166 -8.49 -4.62 4.43
C VAL A 166 -7.56 -3.66 5.16
N HIS A 167 -8.08 -2.79 6.04
CA HIS A 167 -7.25 -1.87 6.82
C HIS A 167 -6.30 -2.63 7.76
N GLU A 168 -6.78 -3.69 8.40
CA GLU A 168 -5.96 -4.56 9.23
C GLU A 168 -4.84 -5.26 8.42
N ALA A 169 -5.15 -5.75 7.22
CA ALA A 169 -4.15 -6.35 6.36
C ALA A 169 -3.12 -5.33 5.85
N ILE A 170 -3.54 -4.09 5.53
CA ILE A 170 -2.62 -3.01 5.16
C ILE A 170 -1.67 -2.67 6.32
N LEU A 171 -2.16 -2.62 7.57
CA LEU A 171 -1.30 -2.42 8.73
C LEU A 171 -0.21 -3.49 8.81
N SER A 172 -0.59 -4.75 8.64
CA SER A 172 0.35 -5.88 8.70
C SER A 172 1.41 -5.83 7.59
N ASP A 173 1.04 -5.42 6.39
CA ASP A 173 1.97 -5.31 5.26
C ASP A 173 2.98 -4.17 5.47
N ILE A 174 2.51 -3.02 5.95
CA ILE A 174 3.34 -1.82 6.16
C ILE A 174 4.49 -2.11 7.12
N VAL A 175 4.21 -2.84 8.20
CA VAL A 175 5.19 -3.07 9.27
C VAL A 175 6.09 -4.29 9.03
N TYR A 176 5.89 -5.03 7.94
CA TYR A 176 6.75 -6.18 7.62
C TYR A 176 8.22 -5.73 7.54
N PRO A 177 9.17 -6.42 8.22
CA PRO A 177 9.11 -7.79 8.74
C PRO A 177 8.64 -7.93 10.19
N VAL A 178 8.26 -6.83 10.86
CA VAL A 178 7.94 -6.82 12.28
C VAL A 178 6.50 -7.26 12.52
N GLU A 179 6.30 -8.12 13.51
CA GLU A 179 4.97 -8.53 13.93
C GLU A 179 4.35 -7.51 14.88
N ILE A 180 3.03 -7.33 14.74
CA ILE A 180 2.23 -6.50 15.64
C ILE A 180 1.87 -7.33 16.87
N VAL A 181 2.33 -6.89 18.04
CA VAL A 181 2.03 -7.53 19.33
C VAL A 181 0.66 -7.12 19.83
N GLY A 182 0.28 -5.86 19.64
CA GLY A 182 -0.96 -5.32 20.19
C GLY A 182 -1.52 -4.16 19.39
N LYS A 183 -2.84 -3.97 19.50
CA LYS A 183 -3.56 -2.84 18.90
C LYS A 183 -4.53 -2.29 19.94
N ARG A 184 -4.46 -1.00 20.22
CA ARG A 184 -5.39 -0.30 21.11
C ARG A 184 -5.90 0.96 20.45
N VAL A 185 -7.18 1.26 20.60
CA VAL A 185 -7.75 2.52 20.08
C VAL A 185 -7.86 3.48 21.25
N ARG A 186 -7.15 4.61 21.18
CA ARG A 186 -7.33 5.72 22.10
C ARG A 186 -8.40 6.63 21.53
N THR A 187 -9.46 6.87 22.29
CA THR A 187 -10.45 7.90 21.99
C THR A 187 -10.05 9.17 22.75
N LYS A 188 -9.98 10.32 22.06
CA LYS A 188 -9.75 11.63 22.67
C LYS A 188 -11.07 12.22 23.15
N GLU A 189 -11.00 13.28 23.95
CA GLU A 189 -12.17 14.03 24.43
C GLU A 189 -13.01 14.60 23.27
N ASP A 190 -12.34 15.02 22.19
CA ASP A 190 -12.97 15.46 20.93
C ASP A 190 -13.70 14.33 20.16
N GLY A 191 -13.71 13.10 20.68
CA GLY A 191 -14.26 11.91 20.01
C GLY A 191 -13.37 11.33 18.91
N SER A 192 -12.27 12.00 18.55
CA SER A 192 -11.31 11.49 17.56
C SER A 192 -10.63 10.22 18.06
N LYS A 193 -10.41 9.26 17.15
CA LYS A 193 -9.82 7.96 17.46
C LYS A 193 -8.42 7.86 16.88
N LEU A 194 -7.46 7.47 17.72
CA LEU A 194 -6.08 7.21 17.34
C LEU A 194 -5.76 5.74 17.63
N LEU A 195 -5.41 4.99 16.59
CA LEU A 195 -5.01 3.61 16.73
C LEU A 195 -3.53 3.56 17.13
N LYS A 196 -3.24 3.03 18.32
CA LYS A 196 -1.88 2.75 18.76
C LYS A 196 -1.56 1.29 18.48
N VAL A 197 -0.46 1.06 17.78
CA VAL A 197 -0.01 -0.26 17.35
C VAL A 197 1.32 -0.55 18.01
N VAL A 198 1.36 -1.63 18.80
CA VAL A 198 2.56 -2.07 19.50
C VAL A 198 3.29 -3.08 18.63
N LEU A 199 4.55 -2.78 18.30
CA LEU A 199 5.44 -3.62 17.49
C LEU A 199 6.34 -4.50 18.36
N HIS A 200 6.79 -5.62 17.83
CA HIS A 200 7.70 -6.51 18.56
C HIS A 200 9.07 -5.85 18.85
N GLU A 201 9.59 -5.98 20.07
CA GLU A 201 10.79 -5.27 20.55
C GLU A 201 12.08 -5.65 19.82
N LYS A 202 12.25 -6.95 19.46
CA LYS A 202 13.48 -7.47 18.84
C LYS A 202 13.95 -6.72 17.59
N GLU A 203 13.03 -6.17 16.81
CA GLU A 203 13.34 -5.52 15.52
C GLU A 203 13.54 -4.00 15.65
N ARG A 204 13.46 -3.45 16.88
CA ARG A 204 13.49 -2.00 17.14
C ARG A 204 14.66 -1.30 16.44
N GLY A 205 15.88 -1.82 16.57
CA GLY A 205 17.07 -1.20 15.99
C GLY A 205 17.03 -1.04 14.46
N GLY A 206 16.26 -1.88 13.75
CA GLY A 206 16.18 -1.87 12.29
C GLY A 206 15.03 -1.07 11.70
N VAL A 207 13.97 -0.78 12.48
CA VAL A 207 12.73 -0.17 11.95
C VAL A 207 12.31 1.13 12.63
N ASP A 208 12.98 1.55 13.69
CA ASP A 208 12.66 2.78 14.43
C ASP A 208 12.64 4.03 13.53
N HIS A 209 13.60 4.13 12.61
CA HIS A 209 13.70 5.22 11.64
C HIS A 209 12.60 5.21 10.54
N ARG A 210 11.73 4.19 10.53
CA ARG A 210 10.64 4.02 9.55
C ARG A 210 9.25 4.28 10.15
N LEU A 211 9.13 4.45 11.47
CA LEU A 211 7.84 4.57 12.15
C LEU A 211 6.99 5.74 11.61
N ASP A 212 7.62 6.87 11.33
CA ASP A 212 6.95 8.04 10.75
C ASP A 212 6.40 7.73 9.37
N ALA A 213 7.17 7.00 8.55
CA ALA A 213 6.73 6.61 7.22
C ALA A 213 5.54 5.64 7.29
N TYR A 214 5.58 4.69 8.21
CA TYR A 214 4.47 3.77 8.42
C TYR A 214 3.18 4.51 8.78
N GLY A 215 3.27 5.49 9.69
CA GLY A 215 2.13 6.32 10.11
C GLY A 215 1.56 7.13 8.95
N GLU A 216 2.44 7.79 8.18
CA GLU A 216 2.05 8.61 7.04
C GLU A 216 1.45 7.79 5.90
N VAL A 217 2.10 6.68 5.50
CA VAL A 217 1.56 5.77 4.47
C VAL A 217 0.18 5.27 4.87
N TYR A 218 0.02 4.80 6.12
CA TYR A 218 -1.26 4.28 6.57
C TYR A 218 -2.34 5.37 6.60
N ARG A 219 -2.01 6.57 7.08
CA ARG A 219 -2.93 7.72 7.08
C ARG A 219 -3.34 8.10 5.67
N LYS A 220 -2.41 8.10 4.73
CA LYS A 220 -2.67 8.43 3.32
C LYS A 220 -3.50 7.39 2.60
N LEU A 221 -3.32 6.11 2.89
CA LEU A 221 -4.09 5.04 2.25
C LEU A 221 -5.49 4.85 2.86
N THR A 222 -5.65 5.12 4.15
CA THR A 222 -6.87 4.75 4.88
C THR A 222 -7.66 5.91 5.46
N GLY A 223 -7.06 7.11 5.50
CA GLY A 223 -7.62 8.30 6.17
C GLY A 223 -7.64 8.20 7.70
N ARG A 224 -7.01 7.19 8.31
CA ARG A 224 -7.01 6.98 9.77
C ARG A 224 -5.63 7.21 10.36
N GLY A 225 -5.58 7.95 11.46
CA GLY A 225 -4.34 8.18 12.21
C GLY A 225 -3.89 6.93 12.98
N VAL A 226 -2.60 6.61 12.88
CA VAL A 226 -1.94 5.54 13.63
C VAL A 226 -0.68 6.07 14.29
N ALA A 227 -0.40 5.59 15.50
CA ALA A 227 0.90 5.73 16.13
C ALA A 227 1.50 4.35 16.35
N PHE A 228 2.73 4.14 15.89
CA PHE A 228 3.49 2.92 16.14
C PHE A 228 4.38 3.13 17.36
N GLU A 229 4.41 2.16 18.25
CA GLU A 229 5.22 2.20 19.48
C GLU A 229 5.85 0.83 19.73
N PHE A 230 7.04 0.79 20.31
CA PHE A 230 7.60 -0.44 20.88
C PHE A 230 7.10 -0.60 22.33
N PRO A 231 6.94 -1.84 22.83
CA PRO A 231 6.67 -2.03 24.24
C PRO A 231 7.80 -1.38 25.05
N GLN A 232 7.42 -0.65 26.09
CA GLN A 232 8.40 -0.20 27.07
C GLN A 232 8.79 -1.43 27.89
N SER A 233 10.06 -1.80 27.85
CA SER A 233 10.63 -2.85 28.70
C SER A 233 10.50 -2.40 30.15
N GLY A 234 9.44 -2.82 30.83
CA GLY A 234 9.24 -2.65 32.28
C GLY A 234 8.28 -1.53 32.71
N SER A 235 7.07 -1.93 33.08
CA SER A 235 6.38 -1.43 34.29
C SER A 235 5.20 -2.37 34.61
N SER A 236 5.53 -3.62 34.88
CA SER A 236 4.72 -4.44 35.77
C SER A 236 5.32 -4.32 37.17
N GLU A 237 5.26 -3.12 37.75
CA GLU A 237 5.40 -2.96 39.20
C GLU A 237 4.03 -3.21 39.81
N TYR A 238 3.81 -4.43 40.32
CA TYR A 238 2.85 -4.77 41.36
C TYR A 238 3.36 -5.97 42.13
#